data_AF-S1RN95-F1
#
_entry.id   AF-S1RN95-F1
#
_cell.length_a   1.000
_cell.length_b   1.000
_cell.length_c   1.000
_cell.angle_alpha   90.00
_cell.angle_beta   90.00
_cell.angle_gamma   90.00
#
_symmetry.space_group_name_H-M   'P 1'
#
loop_
_entity.id
_entity.type
_entity.pdbx_description
1 polymer ?
#
loop_
_entity_poly.entity_id
_entity_poly.type
_entity_poly.pdbx_seq_one_letter_code
_entity_poly.pdbx_strand_id
1 'polypeptide(L)'
;MDEKILYNSVRGIWRASKERVKTVEYVFGVYNSLIVAVFKPSRWYVSKDAPDKLPRKDIVLTPKLENRLFFEDENFEKGLSMDDNEQFYLRKSIARLKVNQSAQNPITYLEPVK
;
A
#
# COMPACT_ATOMS: atom_id res chain seq x y z
N MET A 1 2.57 14.97 8.85
CA MET A 1 1.64 14.25 7.97
C MET A 1 0.95 13.22 8.83
N ASP A 2 -0.38 13.15 8.79
CA ASP A 2 -1.14 12.18 9.60
C ASP A 2 -0.89 10.75 9.07
N GLU A 3 -0.52 9.83 9.96
CA GLU A 3 -0.15 8.46 9.61
C GLU A 3 -1.31 7.69 8.95
N LYS A 4 -2.56 8.02 9.34
CA LYS A 4 -3.77 7.44 8.75
C LYS A 4 -4.01 7.95 7.34
N ILE A 5 -3.69 9.22 7.06
CA ILE A 5 -3.73 9.77 5.69
C ILE A 5 -2.70 9.06 4.80
N LEU A 6 -1.49 8.85 5.34
CA LEU A 6 -0.42 8.15 4.64
C LEU A 6 -0.81 6.69 4.35
N TYR A 7 -1.31 5.98 5.35
CA TYR A 7 -1.81 4.62 5.22
C TYR A 7 -2.94 4.53 4.19
N ASN A 8 -3.98 5.35 4.29
CA ASN A 8 -5.08 5.36 3.31
C ASN A 8 -4.61 5.66 1.88
N SER A 9 -3.55 6.45 1.71
CA SER A 9 -2.99 6.75 0.40
C SER A 9 -2.21 5.57 -0.20
N VAL A 10 -1.57 4.75 0.64
CA VAL A 10 -0.82 3.56 0.20
C VAL A 10 -1.73 2.33 0.05
N ARG A 11 -2.80 2.25 0.86
CA ARG A 11 -3.71 1.11 1.00
C ARG A 11 -4.32 0.62 -0.33
N GLY A 12 -4.55 1.50 -1.31
CA GLY A 12 -4.61 1.02 -2.71
C GLY A 12 -5.57 1.68 -3.68
N ILE A 13 -6.38 0.83 -4.34
CA ILE A 13 -6.86 0.91 -5.74
C ILE A 13 -5.81 0.43 -6.77
N TRP A 14 -5.14 -0.67 -6.44
CA TRP A 14 -4.09 -1.26 -7.27
C TRP A 14 -4.64 -1.95 -8.51
N ARG A 15 -3.91 -1.78 -9.62
CA ARG A 15 -4.05 -2.64 -10.81
C ARG A 15 -3.17 -3.88 -10.65
N ALA A 16 -3.65 -4.87 -9.91
CA ALA A 16 -2.95 -6.12 -9.70
C ALA A 16 -3.90 -7.32 -9.80
N SER A 17 -3.35 -8.51 -10.08
CA SER A 17 -4.12 -9.75 -10.03
C SER A 17 -4.18 -10.30 -8.60
N LYS A 18 -5.24 -11.05 -8.29
CA LYS A 18 -5.41 -11.71 -6.98
C LYS A 18 -4.24 -12.64 -6.64
N GLU A 19 -3.66 -13.30 -7.63
CA GLU A 19 -2.52 -14.20 -7.43
C GLU A 19 -1.25 -13.44 -7.09
N ARG A 20 -1.00 -12.31 -7.77
CA ARG A 20 0.18 -11.49 -7.53
C ARG A 20 0.17 -10.85 -6.15
N VAL A 21 -0.97 -10.37 -5.68
CA VAL A 21 -1.03 -9.71 -4.37
C VAL A 21 -0.80 -10.69 -3.21
N LYS A 22 -1.04 -12.00 -3.40
CA LYS A 22 -0.75 -13.02 -2.38
C LYS A 22 0.75 -13.20 -2.12
N THR A 23 1.61 -12.89 -3.08
CA THR A 23 3.06 -12.98 -2.90
C THR A 23 3.67 -11.67 -2.39
N VAL A 24 2.84 -10.66 -2.11
CA VAL A 24 3.30 -9.36 -1.62
C VAL A 24 3.42 -9.41 -0.11
N GLU A 25 4.66 -9.34 0.37
CA GLU A 25 4.96 -9.31 1.81
C GLU A 25 4.94 -7.88 2.36
N TYR A 26 5.41 -6.90 1.57
CA TYR A 26 5.46 -5.49 1.96
C TYR A 26 4.99 -4.58 0.83
N VAL A 27 4.32 -3.49 1.21
CA VAL A 27 3.91 -2.41 0.30
C VAL A 27 4.61 -1.13 0.71
N PHE A 28 5.22 -0.46 -0.26
CA PHE A 28 5.97 0.77 -0.03
C PHE A 28 5.20 2.00 -0.52
N GLY A 29 5.05 2.98 0.36
CA GLY A 29 4.72 4.35 0.00
C GLY A 29 5.99 5.11 -0.32
N VAL A 30 6.14 5.55 -1.56
CA VAL A 30 7.35 6.23 -2.05
C VAL A 30 7.01 7.66 -2.46
N TYR A 31 7.82 8.61 -2.01
CA TYR A 31 7.75 10.02 -2.38
C TYR A 31 9.15 10.54 -2.70
N ASN A 32 9.37 11.13 -3.88
CA ASN A 32 10.69 11.61 -4.32
C ASN A 32 11.82 10.59 -4.13
N SER A 33 11.57 9.33 -4.53
CA SER A 33 12.49 8.20 -4.37
C SER A 33 12.81 7.82 -2.91
N LEU A 34 12.14 8.39 -1.92
CA LEU A 34 12.25 8.07 -0.50
C LEU A 34 11.07 7.19 -0.09
N ILE A 35 11.35 6.10 0.61
CA ILE A 35 10.32 5.28 1.25
C ILE A 35 9.84 6.03 2.48
N VAL A 36 8.60 6.52 2.41
CA VAL A 36 7.96 7.29 3.48
C VAL A 36 6.97 6.44 4.29
N ALA A 37 6.55 5.30 3.74
CA ALA A 37 5.71 4.33 4.44
C ALA A 37 6.08 2.91 4.02
N VAL A 38 5.99 1.98 4.97
CA VAL A 38 6.09 0.55 4.73
C VAL A 38 4.96 -0.09 5.51
N PHE A 39 4.18 -0.94 4.85
CA PHE A 39 3.09 -1.69 5.46
C PHE A 39 3.21 -3.15 5.10
N LYS A 40 2.67 -4.00 5.96
CA LYS A 40 2.62 -5.45 5.80
C LYS A 40 1.17 -5.89 5.54
N PRO A 41 0.77 -6.07 4.28
CA PRO A 41 -0.56 -6.54 3.93
C PRO A 41 -0.91 -7.83 4.65
N SER A 42 -1.87 -7.76 5.57
CA SER A 42 -2.43 -8.94 6.24
C SER A 42 -3.54 -9.55 5.40
N ARG A 43 -4.32 -8.71 4.72
CA ARG A 43 -5.42 -9.13 3.84
C ARG A 43 -5.50 -8.27 2.60
N TRP A 44 -6.01 -8.85 1.53
CA TRP A 44 -6.30 -8.16 0.28
C TRP A 44 -7.77 -8.31 -0.07
N TYR A 45 -8.37 -7.22 -0.51
CA TYR A 45 -9.77 -7.13 -0.87
C TYR A 45 -9.91 -6.62 -2.29
N VAL A 46 -10.95 -7.09 -2.98
CA VAL A 46 -11.41 -6.48 -4.23
C VAL A 46 -12.34 -5.34 -3.87
N SER A 47 -12.21 -4.21 -4.56
CA SER A 47 -13.01 -3.00 -4.32
C SER A 47 -14.52 -3.25 -4.31
N LYS A 48 -15.03 -4.15 -5.18
CA LYS A 48 -16.46 -4.53 -5.19
C LYS A 48 -16.88 -5.49 -4.08
N ASP A 49 -15.96 -6.30 -3.57
CA ASP A 49 -16.26 -7.36 -2.59
C ASP A 49 -16.32 -6.78 -1.15
N ALA A 50 -15.68 -5.63 -0.90
CA ALA A 50 -15.63 -4.96 0.41
C ALA A 50 -15.72 -3.42 0.30
N PRO A 51 -16.88 -2.88 -0.12
CA PRO A 51 -17.07 -1.42 -0.30
C PRO A 51 -16.98 -0.63 1.01
N ASP A 52 -17.32 -1.24 2.14
CA ASP A 52 -17.26 -0.65 3.48
C ASP A 52 -15.82 -0.44 3.98
N LYS A 53 -14.86 -1.20 3.44
CA LYS A 53 -13.44 -1.17 3.82
C LYS A 53 -12.57 -0.35 2.88
N LEU A 54 -13.16 0.37 1.94
CA LEU A 54 -12.40 1.15 0.98
C LEU A 54 -11.48 2.17 1.69
N PRO A 55 -10.27 2.40 1.15
CA PRO A 55 -9.29 3.29 1.76
C PRO A 55 -9.77 4.74 1.84
N ARG A 56 -10.71 5.14 0.97
CA ARG A 56 -11.39 6.42 1.06
C ARG A 56 -12.89 6.25 0.82
N LYS A 57 -13.70 6.97 1.60
CA LYS A 57 -15.16 6.87 1.58
C LYS A 57 -15.81 7.61 0.42
N ASP A 58 -15.07 8.52 -0.22
CA ASP A 58 -15.48 9.30 -1.40
C ASP A 58 -15.28 8.54 -2.73
N ILE A 59 -14.72 7.33 -2.70
CA ILE A 59 -14.50 6.52 -3.91
C ILE A 59 -15.85 6.00 -4.41
N VAL A 60 -16.26 6.46 -5.59
CA VAL A 60 -17.38 5.88 -6.35
C VAL A 60 -16.88 4.66 -7.12
N LEU A 61 -17.44 3.48 -6.84
CA LEU A 61 -17.10 2.23 -7.54
C LEU A 61 -17.60 2.28 -8.98
N THR A 62 -16.72 2.65 -9.90
CA THR A 62 -16.94 2.52 -11.34
C THR A 62 -16.48 1.13 -11.82
N PRO A 63 -16.92 0.64 -13.00
CA PRO A 63 -16.45 -0.64 -13.55
C PRO A 63 -14.92 -0.75 -13.70
N LYS A 64 -14.22 0.38 -13.78
CA LYS A 64 -12.74 0.44 -13.82
C LYS A 64 -12.08 0.22 -12.45
N LEU A 65 -12.81 0.54 -11.39
CA LEU A 65 -12.36 0.49 -10.00
C LEU A 65 -12.84 -0.76 -9.28
N GLU A 66 -13.97 -1.33 -9.69
CA GLU A 66 -14.62 -2.47 -9.03
C GLU A 66 -13.69 -3.70 -8.88
N ASN A 67 -12.79 -3.94 -9.85
CA ASN A 67 -11.87 -5.08 -9.87
C ASN A 67 -10.46 -4.74 -9.36
N ARG A 68 -10.27 -3.52 -8.83
CA ARG A 68 -9.01 -3.10 -8.22
C ARG A 68 -8.87 -3.76 -6.85
N LEU A 69 -7.62 -3.88 -6.43
CA LEU A 69 -7.28 -4.47 -5.14
C LEU A 69 -6.82 -3.39 -4.18
N PHE A 70 -7.15 -3.58 -2.91
CA PHE A 70 -6.59 -2.80 -1.81
C PHE A 70 -6.26 -3.75 -0.67
N PHE A 71 -5.31 -3.39 0.16
CA PHE A 71 -4.90 -4.22 1.29
C PHE A 71 -5.43 -3.69 2.62
N GLU A 72 -5.24 -4.46 3.67
CA GLU A 72 -5.42 -4.07 5.05
C GLU A 72 -4.22 -4.60 5.83
N ASP A 73 -3.61 -3.74 6.63
CA ASP A 73 -2.54 -4.09 7.54
C ASP A 73 -3.15 -4.17 8.95
N GLU A 74 -3.35 -5.40 9.45
CA GLU A 74 -3.95 -5.58 10.77
C GLU A 74 -3.05 -5.03 11.89
N ASN A 75 -1.73 -4.99 11.71
CA ASN A 75 -0.82 -4.45 12.72
C ASN A 75 -1.01 -2.94 12.81
N PHE A 76 -1.08 -2.27 11.66
CA PHE A 76 -1.36 -0.84 11.60
C PHE A 76 -2.72 -0.50 12.21
N GLU A 77 -3.78 -1.21 11.83
CA GLU A 77 -5.15 -0.96 12.33
C GLU A 77 -5.28 -1.19 13.85
N LYS A 78 -4.48 -2.10 14.42
CA LYS A 78 -4.42 -2.37 15.86
C LYS A 78 -3.45 -1.45 16.61
N GLY A 79 -2.73 -0.56 15.92
CA GLY A 79 -1.71 0.30 16.51
C GLY A 79 -0.48 -0.46 17.04
N LEU A 80 -0.19 -1.63 16.46
CA LEU A 80 1.00 -2.41 16.79
C LEU A 80 2.25 -1.78 16.18
N SER A 81 3.39 -2.02 16.81
CA SER A 81 4.68 -1.53 16.33
C SER A 81 5.10 -2.18 15.01
N MET A 82 5.77 -1.40 14.17
CA MET A 82 6.43 -1.87 12.95
C MET A 82 7.43 -2.99 13.24
N ASP A 83 7.48 -3.98 12.35
CA ASP A 83 8.51 -5.04 12.38
C ASP A 83 9.90 -4.52 11.96
N ASP A 84 10.94 -5.32 12.19
CA ASP A 84 12.33 -4.92 11.92
C ASP A 84 12.56 -4.57 10.43
N ASN A 85 11.86 -5.24 9.51
CA ASN A 85 11.99 -4.97 8.07
C ASN A 85 11.28 -3.67 7.70
N GLU A 86 10.10 -3.41 8.25
CA GLU A 86 9.37 -2.15 8.06
C GLU A 86 10.24 -0.96 8.48
N GLN A 87 10.84 -1.04 9.67
CA GLN A 87 11.77 -0.04 10.18
C GLN A 87 13.04 0.07 9.32
N PHE A 88 13.56 -1.06 8.84
CA PHE A 88 14.76 -1.08 7.99
C PHE A 88 14.54 -0.37 6.65
N TYR A 89 13.38 -0.53 6.01
CA TYR A 89 13.10 0.07 4.71
C TYR A 89 12.67 1.53 4.81
N LEU A 90 12.04 1.92 5.92
CA LEU A 90 11.61 3.28 6.15
C LEU A 90 12.77 4.28 6.03
N ARG A 91 12.51 5.43 5.39
CA ARG A 91 13.49 6.49 5.10
C ARG A 91 14.67 6.07 4.22
N LYS A 92 14.66 4.87 3.63
CA LYS A 92 15.64 4.50 2.62
C LYS A 92 15.20 5.00 1.26
N SER A 93 16.20 5.30 0.43
CA SER A 93 15.93 5.59 -0.97
C SER A 93 15.62 4.30 -1.71
N ILE A 94 14.48 4.26 -2.43
CA ILE A 94 14.11 3.13 -3.29
C ILE A 94 15.18 2.86 -4.35
N ALA A 95 15.91 3.89 -4.79
CA ALA A 95 16.97 3.79 -5.79
C ALA A 95 18.23 3.09 -5.26
N ARG A 96 18.45 3.09 -3.93
CA ARG A 96 19.59 2.43 -3.29
C ARG A 96 19.31 0.98 -2.93
N LEU A 97 18.04 0.61 -2.85
CA LEU A 97 17.68 -0.78 -2.70
C LEU A 97 17.94 -1.47 -4.03
N LYS A 98 18.81 -2.49 -4.04
CA LYS A 98 18.84 -3.52 -5.10
C LYS A 98 17.56 -4.36 -5.02
N VAL A 99 16.39 -3.71 -4.99
CA VAL A 99 15.14 -4.40 -5.28
C VAL A 99 15.34 -4.84 -6.72
N ASN A 100 15.37 -6.16 -6.94
CA ASN A 100 15.22 -6.71 -8.26
C ASN A 100 14.12 -5.90 -8.94
N GLN A 101 14.42 -5.11 -9.97
CA GLN A 101 13.37 -4.30 -10.63
C GLN A 101 12.30 -5.22 -11.28
N SER A 102 12.60 -6.53 -11.35
CA SER A 102 11.68 -7.62 -11.64
C SER A 102 10.77 -8.03 -10.47
N ALA A 103 11.17 -7.80 -9.22
CA ALA A 103 10.34 -7.94 -8.02
C ALA A 103 9.33 -6.79 -7.99
N GLN A 104 8.25 -7.06 -8.70
CA GLN A 104 7.12 -6.20 -8.99
C GLN A 104 6.22 -6.01 -7.75
N ASN A 105 6.82 -5.66 -6.60
CA ASN A 105 6.09 -5.29 -5.39
C ASN A 105 5.22 -4.07 -5.68
N PRO A 106 4.02 -3.94 -5.09
CA PRO A 106 3.18 -2.76 -5.28
C PRO A 106 3.91 -1.54 -4.68
N ILE A 107 4.36 -0.63 -5.54
CA ILE A 107 4.98 0.65 -5.15
C ILE A 107 3.98 1.75 -5.45
N THR A 108 3.58 2.50 -4.43
CA THR A 108 2.65 3.64 -4.57
C THR A 108 3.48 4.90 -4.57
N TYR A 109 3.25 5.75 -5.56
CA TYR A 109 3.78 7.11 -5.58
C TYR A 109 2.76 8.01 -4.90
N LEU A 110 3.16 8.67 -3.82
CA LEU A 110 2.34 9.72 -3.22
C LEU A 110 2.52 11.00 -4.05
N GLU A 111 1.43 11.62 -4.45
CA GLU A 111 1.49 12.92 -5.12
C GLU A 111 1.61 14.04 -4.07
N PRO A 112 2.38 15.10 -4.34
CA PRO A 112 2.41 16.27 -3.47
C PRO A 112 1.03 16.93 -3.42
N VAL A 113 0.48 17.11 -2.22
CA VAL A 113 -0.69 17.97 -2.02
C VAL A 113 -0.23 19.41 -2.27
N LYS A 114 -0.81 20.07 -3.27
CA LYS A 114 -0.59 21.50 -3.55
C LYS A 114 -1.15 22.38 -2.44
#